data_AF-A0A6P0Y2Y6-F1
#
_entry.id   AF-A0A6P0Y2Y6-F1
#
_cell.length_a   1.000
_cell.length_b   1.000
_cell.length_c   1.000
_cell.angle_alpha   90.00
_cell.angle_beta   90.00
_cell.angle_gamma   90.00
#
_symmetry.space_group_name_H-M   'P 1'
#
loop_
_entity.id
_entity.type
_entity.pdbx_description
1 polymer ?
#
loop_
_entity_poly.entity_id
_entity_poly.type
_entity_poly.pdbx_seq_one_letter_code
_entity_poly.pdbx_strand_id
1 'polypeptide(L)'
;QHIECLPFAFAGDPLQTLNPTGFRWASLKAGFYNEVITALAPTGKLGLEMNFRELESNYRSVPGIVALNNLIQLWRVVLFDIHELKPQKAHKIGDFKPQKFILGQNMLPEAVRYYLQDTIVIIPCDEGGEADYVQEDEHLSHLLTESSASQTPWNVLSAITAKGLEFKQVVLYKFGEFCHSRTWKTPKIKAEEAKYFFNKLYVAASRATERLYIIDSALGEERLWHQASDPEQLAKFLEKITSSPQRQQWRKLSQIISQGSRPDEITGDDLEAIAQTFLQEGLHRENPELLRRALSRRSRPEGGVGFPLRGSPSSGVIRG
;
A
#
# COMPACT_ATOMS: atom_id res chain seq x y z
N GLN A 1 49.84 7.18 2.72
CA GLN A 1 48.62 7.87 2.30
C GLN A 1 47.61 7.76 3.44
N HIS A 2 47.22 8.89 4.01
CA HIS A 2 46.19 8.97 5.05
C HIS A 2 44.83 8.91 4.34
N ILE A 3 44.06 7.86 4.58
CA ILE A 3 42.63 7.85 4.21
C ILE A 3 41.91 8.39 5.44
N GLU A 4 41.54 9.67 5.43
CA GLU A 4 40.99 10.33 6.61
C GLU A 4 39.58 9.84 6.99
N CYS A 5 38.77 9.35 6.05
CA CYS A 5 37.49 8.69 6.29
C CYS A 5 36.84 8.35 4.93
N LEU A 6 36.29 7.16 4.77
CA LEU A 6 35.25 6.91 3.75
C LEU A 6 33.99 6.51 4.51
N PRO A 7 33.11 7.47 4.87
CA PRO A 7 31.94 7.16 5.68
C PRO A 7 30.89 6.57 4.73
N PHE A 8 30.86 5.25 4.64
CA PHE A 8 29.78 4.56 3.96
C PHE A 8 28.51 4.70 4.81
N ALA A 9 27.52 5.41 4.27
CA ALA A 9 26.17 5.49 4.83
C ALA A 9 25.22 4.74 3.89
N PHE A 10 24.60 3.68 4.40
CA PHE A 10 23.58 2.93 3.68
C PHE A 10 22.20 3.32 4.23
N ALA A 11 21.25 3.59 3.33
CA ALA A 11 19.87 3.86 3.68
C ALA A 11 18.94 3.02 2.81
N GLY A 12 17.87 2.50 3.41
CA GLY A 12 16.90 1.68 2.70
C GLY A 12 15.93 0.99 3.66
N ASP A 13 14.80 0.56 3.13
CA ASP A 13 13.81 -0.22 3.85
C ASP A 13 13.66 -1.60 3.16
N PRO A 14 14.22 -2.68 3.74
CA PRO A 14 14.09 -4.04 3.20
C PRO A 14 12.64 -4.44 2.97
N LEU A 15 11.74 -3.88 3.76
CA LEU A 15 10.34 -4.23 3.80
C LEU A 15 9.54 -3.62 2.66
N GLN A 16 10.13 -2.67 1.95
CA GLN A 16 9.65 -2.12 0.67
C GLN A 16 10.37 -2.77 -0.52
N THR A 17 11.10 -3.87 -0.32
CA THR A 17 11.68 -4.64 -1.41
C THR A 17 10.60 -5.49 -2.06
N LEU A 18 10.33 -5.20 -3.33
CA LEU A 18 9.39 -5.92 -4.18
C LEU A 18 10.12 -6.85 -5.16
N ASN A 19 11.43 -7.04 -4.99
CA ASN A 19 12.20 -8.05 -5.71
C ASN A 19 12.28 -9.35 -4.90
N PRO A 20 11.99 -10.52 -5.50
CA PRO A 20 11.96 -11.82 -4.83
C PRO A 20 13.34 -12.30 -4.35
N THR A 21 14.44 -11.70 -4.84
CA THR A 21 15.81 -11.99 -4.38
C THR A 21 16.11 -11.43 -2.98
N GLY A 22 15.18 -10.63 -2.41
CA GLY A 22 15.11 -10.29 -0.99
C GLY A 22 16.36 -9.60 -0.43
N PHE A 23 16.36 -8.25 -0.42
CA PHE A 23 17.38 -7.50 0.31
C PHE A 23 17.31 -7.84 1.81
N ARG A 24 18.45 -8.25 2.39
CA ARG A 24 18.60 -8.49 3.83
C ARG A 24 19.79 -7.71 4.35
N TRP A 25 19.58 -6.92 5.40
CA TRP A 25 20.67 -6.20 6.07
C TRP A 25 21.78 -7.11 6.55
N ALA A 26 21.45 -8.33 7.00
CA ALA A 26 22.45 -9.32 7.38
C ALA A 26 23.38 -9.70 6.21
N SER A 27 22.82 -9.90 5.01
CA SER A 27 23.57 -10.21 3.79
C SER A 27 24.41 -9.03 3.33
N LEU A 28 23.86 -7.82 3.35
CA LEU A 28 24.63 -6.61 3.04
C LEU A 28 25.78 -6.42 4.04
N LYS A 29 25.52 -6.59 5.34
CA LYS A 29 26.53 -6.48 6.40
C LYS A 29 27.66 -7.49 6.20
N ALA A 30 27.32 -8.74 5.91
CA ALA A 30 28.30 -9.79 5.64
C ALA A 30 29.12 -9.50 4.38
N GLY A 31 28.46 -9.11 3.28
CA GLY A 31 29.14 -8.78 2.02
C GLY A 31 30.06 -7.56 2.17
N PHE A 32 29.57 -6.48 2.78
CA PHE A 32 30.37 -5.29 3.02
C PHE A 32 31.55 -5.55 3.95
N TYR A 33 31.36 -6.38 4.98
CA TYR A 33 32.46 -6.78 5.86
C TYR A 33 33.55 -7.53 5.08
N ASN A 34 33.18 -8.54 4.29
CA ASN A 34 34.12 -9.37 3.55
C ASN A 34 34.85 -8.59 2.45
N GLU A 35 34.14 -7.80 1.66
CA GLU A 35 34.71 -7.14 0.47
C GLU A 35 35.43 -5.84 0.80
N VAL A 36 34.94 -5.08 1.80
CA VAL A 36 35.43 -3.72 2.08
C VAL A 36 36.22 -3.69 3.39
N ILE A 37 35.65 -4.19 4.49
CA ILE A 37 36.30 -4.10 5.81
C ILE A 37 37.54 -5.00 5.87
N THR A 38 37.50 -6.24 5.37
CA THR A 38 38.67 -7.12 5.36
C THR A 38 39.80 -6.57 4.50
N ALA A 39 39.50 -5.90 3.39
CA ALA A 39 40.50 -5.26 2.54
C ALA A 39 41.14 -4.01 3.20
N LEU A 40 40.33 -3.19 3.87
CA LEU A 40 40.79 -1.94 4.51
C LEU A 40 41.45 -2.17 5.88
N ALA A 41 41.02 -3.20 6.60
CA ALA A 41 41.49 -3.53 7.95
C ALA A 41 41.80 -5.04 8.09
N PRO A 42 42.79 -5.60 7.36
CA PRO A 42 43.06 -7.04 7.36
C PRO A 42 43.40 -7.62 8.74
N THR A 43 43.94 -6.78 9.62
CA THR A 43 44.33 -7.15 10.99
C THR A 43 43.25 -6.89 12.03
N GLY A 44 42.07 -6.37 11.64
CA GLY A 44 40.96 -6.05 12.55
C GLY A 44 41.20 -4.86 13.50
N LYS A 45 42.39 -4.25 13.51
CA LYS A 45 42.79 -3.21 14.47
C LYS A 45 41.99 -1.92 14.41
N LEU A 46 41.26 -1.68 13.32
CA LEU A 46 40.46 -0.46 13.13
C LEU A 46 39.07 -0.52 13.77
N GLY A 47 38.62 -1.70 14.25
CA GLY A 47 37.34 -1.83 14.96
C GLY A 47 36.11 -1.36 14.17
N LEU A 48 36.15 -1.46 12.83
CA LEU A 48 35.08 -0.96 11.96
C LEU A 48 33.85 -1.86 12.05
N GLU A 49 32.74 -1.31 12.54
CA GLU A 49 31.46 -2.00 12.63
C GLU A 49 30.33 -1.23 11.92
N MET A 50 29.45 -1.97 11.25
CA MET A 50 28.20 -1.41 10.73
C MET A 50 27.15 -1.29 11.85
N ASN A 51 26.76 -0.06 12.14
CA ASN A 51 25.70 0.30 13.09
C ASN A 51 24.37 0.48 12.36
N PHE A 52 23.41 -0.42 12.59
CA PHE A 52 22.06 -0.29 12.05
C PHE A 52 21.18 0.54 13.00
N ARG A 53 20.45 1.52 12.45
CA ARG A 53 19.45 2.29 13.19
C ARG A 53 18.14 2.31 12.39
N GLU A 54 17.10 1.71 12.96
CA GLU A 54 15.74 1.79 12.41
C GLU A 54 15.12 3.14 12.78
N LEU A 55 14.45 3.78 11.81
CA LEU A 55 13.73 5.04 12.04
C LEU A 55 12.29 4.74 12.46
N GLU A 56 11.94 5.12 13.68
CA GLU A 56 10.63 4.84 14.28
C GLU A 56 9.62 6.00 14.08
N SER A 57 9.98 7.06 13.36
CA SER A 57 9.13 8.24 13.16
C SER A 57 8.63 8.34 11.72
N ASN A 58 7.31 8.48 11.56
CA ASN A 58 6.67 8.72 10.26
C ASN A 58 6.14 10.16 10.19
N TYR A 59 6.72 10.95 9.29
CA TYR A 59 6.33 12.35 9.05
C TYR A 59 5.41 12.53 7.82
N ARG A 60 5.18 11.44 7.07
CA ARG A 60 4.51 11.46 5.77
C ARG A 60 2.99 11.34 5.91
N SER A 61 2.55 10.32 6.65
CA SER A 61 1.15 9.90 6.66
C SER A 61 0.48 10.24 7.97
N VAL A 62 -0.83 10.51 7.90
CA VAL A 62 -1.65 10.75 9.09
C VAL A 62 -1.69 9.52 10.02
N PRO A 63 -1.97 9.70 11.33
CA PRO A 63 -1.91 8.63 12.33
C PRO A 63 -2.71 7.38 11.98
N GLY A 64 -3.90 7.51 11.40
CA GLY A 64 -4.73 6.36 11.02
C GLY A 64 -4.06 5.44 9.98
N ILE A 65 -3.37 6.03 8.99
CA ILE A 65 -2.64 5.28 7.96
C ILE A 65 -1.40 4.62 8.56
N VAL A 66 -0.65 5.35 9.38
CA VAL A 66 0.52 4.77 10.09
C VAL A 66 0.09 3.62 10.99
N ALA A 67 -1.06 3.72 11.66
CA ALA A 67 -1.58 2.67 12.51
C ALA A 67 -1.98 1.40 11.74
N LEU A 68 -2.57 1.54 10.55
CA LEU A 68 -2.81 0.39 9.66
C LEU A 68 -1.50 -0.22 9.13
N ASN A 69 -0.53 0.62 8.75
CA ASN A 69 0.79 0.15 8.33
C ASN A 69 1.49 -0.62 9.46
N ASN A 70 1.38 -0.15 10.71
CA ASN A 70 1.86 -0.87 11.88
C ASN A 70 1.13 -2.20 12.06
N LEU A 71 -0.18 -2.27 11.82
CA LEU A 71 -0.92 -3.53 11.88
C LEU A 71 -0.43 -4.53 10.82
N ILE A 72 -0.19 -4.08 9.58
CA ILE A 72 0.39 -4.91 8.52
C ILE A 72 1.78 -5.41 8.93
N GLN A 73 2.60 -4.54 9.54
CA GLN A 73 3.92 -4.93 10.05
C GLN A 73 3.82 -5.92 11.22
N LEU A 74 2.87 -5.75 12.14
CA LEU A 74 2.62 -6.69 13.22
C LEU A 74 2.29 -8.08 12.68
N TRP A 75 1.48 -8.18 11.62
CA TRP A 75 1.24 -9.46 10.96
C TRP A 75 2.53 -10.07 10.44
N ARG A 76 3.42 -9.28 9.83
CA ARG A 76 4.71 -9.77 9.32
C ARG A 76 5.63 -10.24 10.43
N VAL A 77 5.70 -9.52 11.56
CA VAL A 77 6.45 -9.96 12.75
C VAL A 77 5.97 -11.33 13.19
N VAL A 78 4.65 -11.51 13.29
CA VAL A 78 4.05 -12.74 13.82
C VAL A 78 4.10 -13.90 12.82
N LEU A 79 3.86 -13.64 11.54
CA LEU A 79 3.77 -14.69 10.51
C LEU A 79 5.15 -15.14 10.04
N PHE A 80 6.15 -14.24 10.06
CA PHE A 80 7.46 -14.46 9.45
C PHE A 80 8.63 -14.33 10.42
N ASP A 81 8.36 -14.17 11.71
CA ASP A 81 9.38 -14.15 12.77
C ASP A 81 10.41 -13.01 12.63
N ILE A 82 9.95 -11.84 12.18
CA ILE A 82 10.80 -10.66 11.92
C ILE A 82 10.82 -9.74 13.15
N HIS A 83 11.47 -10.16 14.22
CA HIS A 83 11.44 -9.47 15.51
C HIS A 83 12.18 -8.13 15.53
N GLU A 84 12.99 -7.81 14.52
CA GLU A 84 13.66 -6.52 14.44
C GLU A 84 12.72 -5.37 14.14
N LEU A 85 11.52 -5.65 13.61
CA LEU A 85 10.57 -4.60 13.24
C LEU A 85 9.95 -3.93 14.46
N LYS A 86 9.79 -2.62 14.35
CA LYS A 86 9.12 -1.82 15.35
C LYS A 86 7.98 -1.01 14.74
N PRO A 87 6.92 -0.73 15.50
CA PRO A 87 5.86 0.16 15.05
C PRO A 87 6.38 1.60 14.94
N GLN A 88 5.92 2.30 13.92
CA GLN A 88 6.25 3.71 13.71
C GLN A 88 5.27 4.64 14.43
N LYS A 89 5.76 5.79 14.88
CA LYS A 89 4.96 6.88 15.45
C LYS A 89 4.71 7.96 14.38
N ALA A 90 3.44 8.26 14.15
CA ALA A 90 3.04 9.37 13.28
C ALA A 90 3.33 10.73 13.92
N HIS A 91 3.80 11.67 13.10
CA HIS A 91 3.98 13.09 13.47
C HIS A 91 3.12 14.04 12.65
N LYS A 92 2.61 13.62 11.48
CA LYS A 92 1.65 14.40 10.71
C LYS A 92 0.34 14.52 11.52
N ILE A 93 -0.30 15.68 11.46
CA ILE A 93 -1.60 15.93 12.09
C ILE A 93 -2.70 15.47 11.13
N GLY A 94 -3.69 14.76 11.67
CA GLY A 94 -4.88 14.30 10.97
C GLY A 94 -5.62 13.26 11.80
N ASP A 95 -6.91 13.11 11.56
CA ASP A 95 -7.80 12.22 12.32
C ASP A 95 -8.51 11.19 11.42
N PHE A 96 -8.29 11.24 10.12
CA PHE A 96 -8.86 10.30 9.18
C PHE A 96 -8.40 8.87 9.49
N LYS A 97 -9.38 7.97 9.65
CA LYS A 97 -9.16 6.54 9.85
C LYS A 97 -9.40 5.81 8.54
N PRO A 98 -8.51 4.90 8.11
CA PRO A 98 -8.73 4.11 6.91
C PRO A 98 -10.09 3.41 6.95
N GLN A 99 -10.82 3.50 5.84
CA GLN A 99 -12.17 2.96 5.72
C GLN A 99 -12.20 1.82 4.69
N LYS A 100 -12.94 0.75 5.00
CA LYS A 100 -13.19 -0.35 4.05
C LYS A 100 -14.61 -0.36 3.51
N PHE A 101 -14.72 -0.71 2.24
CA PHE A 101 -15.94 -0.91 1.49
C PHE A 101 -15.91 -2.28 0.84
N ILE A 102 -16.88 -3.12 1.21
CA ILE A 102 -17.04 -4.48 0.69
C ILE A 102 -18.15 -4.47 -0.35
N LEU A 103 -17.78 -4.89 -1.55
CA LEU A 103 -18.69 -4.97 -2.71
C LEU A 103 -19.85 -5.91 -2.40
N GLY A 104 -21.07 -5.44 -2.68
CA GLY A 104 -22.31 -6.15 -2.37
C GLY A 104 -22.74 -6.08 -0.90
N GLN A 105 -21.98 -5.41 -0.03
CA GLN A 105 -22.36 -5.18 1.38
C GLN A 105 -22.63 -3.69 1.64
N ASN A 106 -21.56 -2.89 1.75
CA ASN A 106 -21.63 -1.45 2.01
C ASN A 106 -21.17 -0.59 0.81
N MET A 107 -21.01 -1.22 -0.35
CA MET A 107 -20.80 -0.55 -1.63
C MET A 107 -21.48 -1.35 -2.74
N LEU A 108 -22.20 -0.65 -3.61
CA LEU A 108 -22.83 -1.24 -4.79
C LEU A 108 -21.76 -1.48 -5.86
N PRO A 109 -21.64 -2.71 -6.43
CA PRO A 109 -20.67 -3.02 -7.46
C PRO A 109 -20.73 -2.09 -8.68
N GLU A 110 -21.93 -1.65 -9.07
CA GLU A 110 -22.15 -0.78 -10.22
C GLU A 110 -21.60 0.64 -10.00
N ALA A 111 -21.42 1.06 -8.76
CA ALA A 111 -20.90 2.37 -8.41
C ALA A 111 -19.37 2.43 -8.37
N VAL A 112 -18.68 1.29 -8.44
CA VAL A 112 -17.21 1.21 -8.36
C VAL A 112 -16.54 2.07 -9.43
N ARG A 113 -17.00 1.98 -10.67
CA ARG A 113 -16.45 2.78 -11.79
C ARG A 113 -16.47 4.28 -11.46
N TYR A 114 -17.60 4.77 -10.94
CA TYR A 114 -17.78 6.19 -10.61
C TYR A 114 -16.83 6.63 -9.48
N TYR A 115 -16.65 5.80 -8.44
CA TYR A 115 -15.78 6.14 -7.33
C TYR A 115 -14.29 6.04 -7.68
N LEU A 116 -13.93 5.17 -8.62
CA LEU A 116 -12.53 4.89 -8.96
C LEU A 116 -11.98 5.72 -10.12
N GLN A 117 -12.81 6.36 -10.95
CA GLN A 117 -12.33 7.05 -12.16
C GLN A 117 -11.38 8.23 -11.91
N ASP A 118 -11.48 8.85 -10.73
CA ASP A 118 -10.80 10.10 -10.35
C ASP A 118 -10.05 9.98 -9.02
N THR A 119 -9.47 8.81 -8.74
CA THR A 119 -8.62 8.59 -7.56
C THR A 119 -7.53 7.58 -7.87
N ILE A 120 -6.40 7.63 -7.17
CA ILE A 120 -5.34 6.64 -7.35
C ILE A 120 -5.79 5.28 -6.79
N VAL A 121 -5.73 4.27 -7.65
CA VAL A 121 -6.05 2.88 -7.32
C VAL A 121 -4.78 2.06 -7.37
N ILE A 122 -4.47 1.37 -6.29
CA ILE A 122 -3.37 0.40 -6.25
C ILE A 122 -3.95 -1.01 -6.23
N ILE A 123 -3.45 -1.86 -7.13
CA ILE A 123 -3.88 -3.25 -7.34
C ILE A 123 -2.78 -4.26 -6.96
N PRO A 124 -3.14 -5.51 -6.59
CA PRO A 124 -2.21 -6.52 -6.09
C PRO A 124 -1.46 -7.30 -7.19
N CYS A 125 -1.32 -6.77 -8.41
CA CYS A 125 -0.58 -7.43 -9.49
C CYS A 125 0.95 -7.28 -9.35
N ASP A 126 1.68 -8.05 -10.16
CA ASP A 126 3.13 -7.97 -10.29
C ASP A 126 3.53 -6.89 -11.31
N GLU A 127 4.82 -6.62 -11.45
CA GLU A 127 5.33 -5.56 -12.33
C GLU A 127 4.90 -5.80 -13.79
N GLY A 128 4.29 -4.79 -14.40
CA GLY A 128 3.80 -4.87 -15.77
C GLY A 128 2.48 -5.62 -15.94
N GLY A 129 1.92 -6.20 -14.87
CA GLY A 129 0.65 -6.93 -14.90
C GLY A 129 -0.59 -6.04 -14.80
N GLU A 130 -0.45 -4.71 -14.76
CA GLU A 130 -1.59 -3.80 -14.60
C GLU A 130 -2.60 -3.87 -15.74
N ALA A 131 -2.15 -4.01 -16.99
CA ALA A 131 -3.03 -4.09 -18.15
C ALA A 131 -3.91 -5.34 -18.11
N ASP A 132 -3.29 -6.51 -17.92
CA ASP A 132 -3.99 -7.79 -17.84
C ASP A 132 -4.98 -7.80 -16.68
N TYR A 133 -4.54 -7.34 -15.49
CA TYR A 133 -5.41 -7.26 -14.32
C TYR A 133 -6.66 -6.40 -14.58
N VAL A 134 -6.48 -5.23 -15.21
CA VAL A 134 -7.61 -4.34 -15.50
C VAL A 134 -8.55 -4.95 -16.54
N GLN A 135 -8.02 -5.65 -17.54
CA GLN A 135 -8.84 -6.30 -18.57
C GLN A 135 -9.67 -7.47 -18.02
N GLU A 136 -9.10 -8.25 -17.11
CA GLU A 136 -9.75 -9.42 -16.51
C GLU A 136 -10.73 -9.04 -15.38
N ASP A 137 -10.54 -7.89 -14.72
CA ASP A 137 -11.40 -7.46 -13.62
C ASP A 137 -12.75 -6.89 -14.10
N GLU A 138 -13.82 -7.42 -13.52
CA GLU A 138 -15.23 -7.10 -13.83
C GLU A 138 -15.60 -5.62 -13.63
N HIS A 139 -14.86 -4.86 -12.82
CA HIS A 139 -15.19 -3.46 -12.51
C HIS A 139 -14.15 -2.49 -13.08
N LEU A 140 -12.86 -2.82 -13.01
CA LEU A 140 -11.79 -1.97 -13.53
C LEU A 140 -11.76 -1.94 -15.06
N SER A 141 -12.18 -3.00 -15.74
CA SER A 141 -12.26 -3.02 -17.22
C SER A 141 -13.14 -1.88 -17.76
N HIS A 142 -14.16 -1.47 -17.01
CA HIS A 142 -15.02 -0.32 -17.35
C HIS A 142 -14.34 1.05 -17.20
N LEU A 143 -13.15 1.13 -16.59
CA LEU A 143 -12.35 2.36 -16.54
C LEU A 143 -11.52 2.58 -17.81
N LEU A 144 -11.37 1.55 -18.65
CA LEU A 144 -10.71 1.67 -19.94
C LEU A 144 -11.55 2.56 -20.86
N THR A 145 -10.94 3.63 -21.37
CA THR A 145 -11.52 4.50 -22.39
C THR A 145 -11.02 4.11 -23.77
N GLU A 146 -11.84 4.27 -24.82
CA GLU A 146 -11.46 3.97 -26.21
C GLU A 146 -10.21 4.75 -26.67
N SER A 147 -9.96 5.92 -26.07
CA SER A 147 -8.83 6.80 -26.38
C SER A 147 -7.52 6.47 -25.63
N SER A 148 -7.50 5.42 -24.80
CA SER A 148 -6.31 5.07 -24.02
C SER A 148 -5.26 4.45 -24.93
N ALA A 149 -4.22 5.20 -25.30
CA ALA A 149 -3.05 4.64 -25.98
C ALA A 149 -2.32 3.58 -25.10
N SER A 150 -2.53 3.61 -23.79
CA SER A 150 -2.15 2.57 -22.83
C SER A 150 -3.33 1.63 -22.56
N GLN A 151 -3.07 0.32 -22.52
CA GLN A 151 -4.06 -0.69 -22.09
C GLN A 151 -4.36 -0.64 -20.57
N THR A 152 -3.93 0.40 -19.87
CA THR A 152 -4.10 0.60 -18.44
C THR A 152 -4.60 2.03 -18.17
N PRO A 153 -5.61 2.24 -17.32
CA PRO A 153 -6.06 3.57 -16.90
C PRO A 153 -4.95 4.35 -16.19
N TRP A 154 -4.93 5.66 -16.39
CA TRP A 154 -3.88 6.56 -15.89
C TRP A 154 -3.66 6.49 -14.37
N ASN A 155 -4.71 6.18 -13.62
CA ASN A 155 -4.77 6.17 -12.16
C ASN A 155 -4.68 4.79 -11.53
N VAL A 156 -4.55 3.71 -12.32
CA VAL A 156 -4.39 2.34 -11.79
C VAL A 156 -2.91 1.95 -11.83
N LEU A 157 -2.36 1.59 -10.66
CA LEU A 157 -0.95 1.30 -10.46
C LEU A 157 -0.77 -0.05 -9.74
N SER A 158 0.26 -0.83 -10.07
CA SER A 158 0.74 -1.87 -9.16
C SER A 158 1.46 -1.25 -7.96
N ALA A 159 1.68 -2.05 -6.91
CA ALA A 159 2.51 -1.62 -5.77
C ALA A 159 3.95 -1.25 -6.20
N ILE A 160 4.46 -1.85 -7.28
CA ILE A 160 5.79 -1.60 -7.83
C ILE A 160 5.82 -0.25 -8.54
N THR A 161 4.87 0.00 -9.44
CA THR A 161 4.76 1.28 -10.15
C THR A 161 4.48 2.44 -9.20
N ALA A 162 3.68 2.21 -8.14
CA ALA A 162 3.43 3.21 -7.11
C ALA A 162 4.64 3.42 -6.17
N LYS A 163 5.70 2.60 -6.25
CA LYS A 163 6.82 2.68 -5.31
C LYS A 163 7.54 4.02 -5.42
N GLY A 164 7.66 4.73 -4.30
CA GLY A 164 8.26 6.04 -4.21
C GLY A 164 7.36 7.17 -4.71
N LEU A 165 6.13 6.90 -5.12
CA LEU A 165 5.12 7.94 -5.33
C LEU A 165 4.36 8.17 -4.03
N GLU A 166 3.83 9.38 -3.85
CA GLU A 166 3.05 9.75 -2.67
C GLU A 166 1.80 10.49 -3.12
N PHE A 167 0.64 10.12 -2.56
CA PHE A 167 -0.64 10.70 -2.91
C PHE A 167 -1.41 11.11 -1.65
N LYS A 168 -2.23 12.17 -1.74
CA LYS A 168 -3.11 12.55 -0.64
C LYS A 168 -4.10 11.43 -0.33
N GLN A 169 -4.68 10.86 -1.38
CA GLN A 169 -5.63 9.77 -1.28
C GLN A 169 -5.22 8.55 -2.13
N VAL A 170 -5.47 7.36 -1.61
CA VAL A 170 -5.27 6.09 -2.33
C VAL A 170 -6.41 5.13 -2.00
N VAL A 171 -6.82 4.36 -3.00
CA VAL A 171 -7.67 3.17 -2.85
C VAL A 171 -6.82 1.91 -3.01
N LEU A 172 -6.85 1.02 -2.02
CA LEU A 172 -6.38 -0.37 -2.17
C LEU A 172 -7.54 -1.20 -2.72
N TYR A 173 -7.35 -1.81 -3.88
CA TYR A 173 -8.40 -2.54 -4.57
C TYR A 173 -8.14 -4.05 -4.61
N LYS A 174 -9.08 -4.83 -4.10
CA LYS A 174 -9.10 -6.31 -4.11
C LYS A 174 -7.86 -7.02 -3.55
N PHE A 175 -7.05 -6.36 -2.71
CA PHE A 175 -5.88 -7.00 -2.08
C PHE A 175 -6.24 -8.24 -1.25
N GLY A 176 -7.41 -8.25 -0.61
CA GLY A 176 -7.86 -9.35 0.22
C GLY A 176 -8.12 -10.63 -0.57
N GLU A 177 -8.63 -10.55 -1.80
CA GLU A 177 -8.85 -11.72 -2.65
C GLU A 177 -7.55 -12.50 -2.92
N PHE A 178 -6.45 -11.76 -3.06
CA PHE A 178 -5.11 -12.29 -3.32
C PHE A 178 -4.40 -12.78 -2.05
N CYS A 179 -4.96 -12.54 -0.87
CA CYS A 179 -4.46 -13.14 0.36
C CYS A 179 -4.83 -14.63 0.39
N HIS A 180 -3.83 -15.51 0.45
CA HIS A 180 -4.10 -16.96 0.45
C HIS A 180 -4.89 -17.39 1.70
N SER A 181 -5.93 -18.22 1.54
CA SER A 181 -6.84 -18.62 2.63
C SER A 181 -6.15 -19.33 3.81
N ARG A 182 -4.98 -19.93 3.57
CA ARG A 182 -4.18 -20.61 4.61
C ARG A 182 -3.16 -19.71 5.31
N THR A 183 -2.99 -18.45 4.89
CA THR A 183 -1.98 -17.51 5.43
C THR A 183 -2.04 -17.44 6.96
N TRP A 184 -3.24 -17.40 7.53
CA TRP A 184 -3.46 -17.26 8.96
C TRP A 184 -3.40 -18.57 9.75
N LYS A 185 -3.62 -19.72 9.08
CA LYS A 185 -3.73 -21.05 9.71
C LYS A 185 -2.43 -21.83 9.66
N THR A 186 -1.59 -21.61 8.65
CA THR A 186 -0.37 -22.41 8.44
C THR A 186 0.76 -21.53 7.89
N PRO A 187 1.45 -20.78 8.76
CA PRO A 187 2.45 -19.78 8.35
C PRO A 187 3.65 -20.38 7.56
N LYS A 188 3.82 -21.70 7.54
CA LYS A 188 5.00 -22.36 6.95
C LYS A 188 4.87 -22.82 5.49
N ILE A 189 3.66 -22.97 4.93
CA ILE A 189 3.52 -23.73 3.66
C ILE A 189 3.90 -22.92 2.41
N LYS A 190 3.92 -21.58 2.46
CA LYS A 190 4.40 -20.71 1.37
C LYS A 190 4.92 -19.38 1.88
N ALA A 191 5.93 -19.42 2.76
CA ALA A 191 6.43 -18.24 3.46
C ALA A 191 6.83 -17.10 2.49
N GLU A 192 7.44 -17.41 1.33
CA GLU A 192 7.90 -16.38 0.40
C GLU A 192 6.77 -15.70 -0.39
N GLU A 193 5.80 -16.44 -0.91
CA GLU A 193 4.62 -15.83 -1.58
C GLU A 193 3.84 -14.96 -0.60
N ALA A 194 3.65 -15.43 0.65
CA ALA A 194 2.98 -14.66 1.69
C ALA A 194 3.79 -13.41 2.09
N LYS A 195 5.11 -13.53 2.28
CA LYS A 195 5.99 -12.37 2.53
C LYS A 195 5.88 -11.36 1.40
N TYR A 196 5.95 -11.82 0.15
CA TYR A 196 5.85 -10.97 -1.02
C TYR A 196 4.50 -10.24 -1.08
N PHE A 197 3.40 -10.95 -0.80
CA PHE A 197 2.08 -10.35 -0.68
C PHE A 197 2.03 -9.23 0.38
N PHE A 198 2.50 -9.47 1.60
CA PHE A 198 2.50 -8.45 2.64
C PHE A 198 3.47 -7.30 2.37
N ASN A 199 4.57 -7.54 1.62
CA ASN A 199 5.43 -6.46 1.12
C ASN A 199 4.65 -5.56 0.15
N LYS A 200 3.96 -6.15 -0.84
CA LYS A 200 3.11 -5.41 -1.79
C LYS A 200 2.04 -4.61 -1.06
N LEU A 201 1.34 -5.24 -0.10
CA LEU A 201 0.31 -4.59 0.70
C LEU A 201 0.86 -3.41 1.52
N TYR A 202 2.00 -3.59 2.20
CA TYR A 202 2.65 -2.53 2.96
C TYR A 202 3.10 -1.37 2.06
N VAL A 203 3.71 -1.67 0.91
CA VAL A 203 4.12 -0.64 -0.05
C VAL A 203 2.89 0.13 -0.52
N ALA A 204 1.83 -0.55 -0.94
CA ALA A 204 0.60 0.08 -1.42
C ALA A 204 -0.06 0.96 -0.36
N ALA A 205 -0.27 0.44 0.86
CA ALA A 205 -0.91 1.16 1.95
C ALA A 205 -0.12 2.41 2.39
N SER A 206 1.21 2.35 2.31
CA SER A 206 2.09 3.47 2.69
C SER A 206 2.21 4.58 1.63
N ARG A 207 1.55 4.48 0.48
CA ARG A 207 1.53 5.55 -0.55
C ARG A 207 0.55 6.68 -0.22
N ALA A 208 -0.46 6.41 0.60
CA ALA A 208 -1.40 7.41 1.07
C ALA A 208 -0.81 8.28 2.17
N THR A 209 -1.05 9.59 2.09
CA THR A 209 -0.59 10.56 3.09
C THR A 209 -1.71 11.13 3.94
N GLU A 210 -2.97 11.12 3.48
CA GLU A 210 -4.12 11.73 4.19
C GLU A 210 -5.34 10.82 4.25
N ARG A 211 -5.73 10.21 3.14
CA ARG A 211 -6.91 9.35 3.05
C ARG A 211 -6.55 8.00 2.44
N LEU A 212 -6.95 6.93 3.10
CA LEU A 212 -6.75 5.57 2.62
C LEU A 212 -8.09 4.83 2.65
N TYR A 213 -8.51 4.37 1.48
CA TYR A 213 -9.70 3.57 1.32
C TYR A 213 -9.32 2.16 0.89
N ILE A 214 -10.12 1.20 1.28
CA ILE A 214 -10.01 -0.20 0.89
C ILE A 214 -11.31 -0.58 0.21
N ILE A 215 -11.25 -1.07 -1.02
CA ILE A 215 -12.40 -1.63 -1.72
C ILE A 215 -12.08 -3.09 -2.02
N ASP A 216 -12.90 -4.01 -1.55
CA ASP A 216 -12.66 -5.44 -1.71
C ASP A 216 -13.96 -6.23 -1.85
N SER A 217 -13.88 -7.50 -2.24
CA SER A 217 -15.05 -8.37 -2.25
C SER A 217 -15.31 -9.01 -0.89
N ALA A 218 -16.45 -9.69 -0.76
CA ALA A 218 -16.74 -10.52 0.41
C ALA A 218 -15.67 -11.60 0.64
N LEU A 219 -15.06 -12.11 -0.44
CA LEU A 219 -13.98 -13.09 -0.34
C LEU A 219 -12.71 -12.45 0.24
N GLY A 220 -12.36 -11.23 -0.18
CA GLY A 220 -11.23 -10.52 0.38
C GLY A 220 -11.44 -10.04 1.81
N GLU A 221 -12.68 -9.73 2.18
CA GLU A 221 -13.07 -9.51 3.57
C GLU A 221 -12.75 -10.72 4.44
N GLU A 222 -13.22 -11.91 4.05
CA GLU A 222 -12.96 -13.16 4.77
C GLU A 222 -11.46 -13.47 4.84
N ARG A 223 -10.74 -13.30 3.73
CA ARG A 223 -9.33 -13.71 3.59
C ARG A 223 -8.33 -12.75 4.21
N LEU A 224 -8.65 -11.46 4.37
CA LEU A 224 -7.70 -10.46 4.87
C LEU A 224 -8.34 -9.46 5.81
N TRP A 225 -9.34 -8.71 5.34
CA TRP A 225 -9.73 -7.47 6.01
C TRP A 225 -10.49 -7.67 7.32
N HIS A 226 -11.10 -8.84 7.53
CA HIS A 226 -11.62 -9.24 8.83
C HIS A 226 -10.53 -9.20 9.92
N GLN A 227 -9.30 -9.61 9.59
CA GLN A 227 -8.14 -9.56 10.51
C GLN A 227 -7.75 -8.12 10.88
N ALA A 228 -8.13 -7.15 10.04
CA ALA A 228 -7.82 -5.74 10.24
C ALA A 228 -8.93 -4.96 10.93
N SER A 229 -10.14 -5.51 11.04
CA SER A 229 -11.32 -4.82 11.56
C SER A 229 -11.89 -5.42 12.85
N ASP A 230 -11.51 -6.64 13.21
CA ASP A 230 -11.97 -7.31 14.44
C ASP A 230 -10.95 -7.10 15.59
N PRO A 231 -11.34 -6.42 16.69
CA PRO A 231 -10.49 -6.23 17.87
C PRO A 231 -9.94 -7.54 18.46
N GLU A 232 -10.68 -8.65 18.37
CA GLU A 232 -10.21 -9.94 18.88
C GLU A 232 -9.05 -10.48 18.06
N GLN A 233 -9.03 -10.26 16.74
CA GLN A 233 -7.88 -10.66 15.91
C GLN A 233 -6.64 -9.86 16.28
N LEU A 234 -6.78 -8.54 16.45
CA LEU A 234 -5.67 -7.70 16.90
C LEU A 234 -5.12 -8.19 18.25
N ALA A 235 -5.99 -8.51 19.20
CA ALA A 235 -5.58 -9.07 20.49
C ALA A 235 -4.78 -10.38 20.32
N LYS A 236 -5.25 -11.31 19.49
CA LYS A 236 -4.56 -12.59 19.19
C LYS A 236 -3.17 -12.37 18.59
N PHE A 237 -2.97 -11.37 17.73
CA PHE A 237 -1.64 -11.04 17.20
C PHE A 237 -0.73 -10.44 18.26
N LEU A 238 -1.25 -9.54 19.11
CA LEU A 238 -0.48 -8.93 20.19
C LEU A 238 -0.03 -9.96 21.25
N GLU A 239 -0.84 -10.97 21.54
CA GLU A 239 -0.50 -12.04 22.48
C GLU A 239 0.71 -12.87 22.04
N LYS A 240 0.94 -12.99 20.73
CA LYS A 240 2.09 -13.68 20.15
C LYS A 240 3.40 -12.90 20.30
N ILE A 241 3.35 -11.61 20.66
CA ILE A 241 4.53 -10.83 21.02
C ILE A 241 4.92 -11.16 22.46
N THR A 242 6.07 -11.79 22.65
CA THR A 242 6.55 -12.30 23.95
C THR A 242 6.97 -11.19 24.91
N SER A 243 7.64 -10.16 24.40
CA SER A 243 8.12 -9.02 25.19
C SER A 243 6.98 -8.08 25.56
N SER A 244 6.71 -7.92 26.87
CA SER A 244 5.65 -7.03 27.38
C SER A 244 5.83 -5.56 26.93
N PRO A 245 7.02 -4.94 27.03
CA PRO A 245 7.24 -3.57 26.53
C PRO A 245 6.95 -3.43 25.03
N GLN A 246 7.42 -4.38 24.20
CA GLN A 246 7.15 -4.35 22.76
C GLN A 246 5.66 -4.53 22.48
N ARG A 247 4.99 -5.46 23.17
CA ARG A 247 3.55 -5.68 23.05
C ARG A 247 2.76 -4.40 23.36
N GLN A 248 3.13 -3.66 24.40
CA GLN A 248 2.49 -2.40 24.74
C GLN A 248 2.72 -1.33 23.66
N GLN A 249 3.93 -1.28 23.10
CA GLN A 249 4.26 -0.37 22.00
C GLN A 249 3.40 -0.67 20.75
N TRP A 250 3.34 -1.92 20.31
CA TRP A 250 2.49 -2.36 19.20
C TRP A 250 1.01 -2.06 19.45
N ARG A 251 0.51 -2.34 20.65
CA ARG A 251 -0.89 -2.05 21.04
C ARG A 251 -1.23 -0.57 20.94
N LYS A 252 -0.30 0.31 21.36
CA LYS A 252 -0.52 1.76 21.34
C LYS A 252 -0.52 2.33 19.92
N LEU A 253 0.29 1.76 19.03
CA LEU A 253 0.59 2.33 17.72
C LEU A 253 -0.10 1.61 16.55
N SER A 254 -0.78 0.48 16.80
CA SER A 254 -1.58 -0.23 15.79
C SER A 254 -3.06 0.01 16.07
N GLN A 255 -3.85 0.18 15.02
CA GLN A 255 -5.30 0.36 15.13
C GLN A 255 -6.00 -0.42 14.02
N ILE A 256 -7.22 -0.87 14.33
CA ILE A 256 -8.11 -1.50 13.36
C ILE A 256 -8.70 -0.47 12.38
N ILE A 257 -9.09 -0.94 11.21
CA ILE A 257 -9.78 -0.13 10.20
C ILE A 257 -11.29 -0.08 10.48
N SER A 258 -11.93 1.00 10.06
CA SER A 258 -13.38 1.17 10.18
C SER A 258 -14.12 0.74 8.92
N GLN A 259 -15.36 0.28 9.06
CA GLN A 259 -16.25 0.12 7.92
C GLN A 259 -16.72 1.50 7.43
N GLY A 260 -16.59 1.75 6.14
CA GLY A 260 -17.07 2.99 5.52
C GLY A 260 -18.58 2.96 5.31
N SER A 261 -19.24 4.12 5.43
CA SER A 261 -20.68 4.28 5.18
C SER A 261 -21.00 5.24 4.03
N ARG A 262 -20.00 6.01 3.58
CA ARG A 262 -20.14 7.06 2.58
C ARG A 262 -19.13 6.90 1.44
N PRO A 263 -19.43 6.02 0.46
CA PRO A 263 -18.57 5.84 -0.71
C PRO A 263 -18.32 7.12 -1.52
N ASP A 264 -19.22 8.11 -1.44
CA ASP A 264 -19.07 9.43 -2.07
C ASP A 264 -17.81 10.18 -1.62
N GLU A 265 -17.32 9.93 -0.40
CA GLU A 265 -16.09 10.55 0.12
C GLU A 265 -14.82 10.07 -0.60
N ILE A 266 -14.89 8.99 -1.38
CA ILE A 266 -13.81 8.50 -2.25
C ILE A 266 -13.63 9.45 -3.45
N THR A 267 -14.70 10.12 -3.90
CA THR A 267 -14.56 11.13 -4.95
C THR A 267 -14.01 12.44 -4.41
N GLY A 268 -13.24 13.17 -5.21
CA GLY A 268 -12.75 14.50 -4.85
C GLY A 268 -11.28 14.57 -4.46
N ASP A 269 -10.43 13.72 -5.06
CA ASP A 269 -8.98 13.92 -4.99
C ASP A 269 -8.55 15.15 -5.82
N ASP A 270 -7.39 15.70 -5.49
CA ASP A 270 -6.79 16.84 -6.19
C ASP A 270 -6.09 16.34 -7.45
N LEU A 271 -6.88 16.22 -8.52
CA LEU A 271 -6.45 15.60 -9.75
C LEU A 271 -5.29 16.32 -10.44
N GLU A 272 -5.20 17.64 -10.32
CA GLU A 272 -4.06 18.40 -10.86
C GLU A 272 -2.81 18.13 -10.01
N ALA A 273 -2.93 18.07 -8.68
CA ALA A 273 -1.80 17.67 -7.84
C ALA A 273 -1.32 16.25 -8.18
N ILE A 274 -2.21 15.30 -8.48
CA ILE A 274 -1.82 13.95 -8.91
C ILE A 274 -1.08 13.99 -10.25
N ALA A 275 -1.61 14.71 -11.24
CA ALA A 275 -0.95 14.85 -12.54
C ALA A 275 0.44 15.50 -12.41
N GLN A 276 0.57 16.49 -11.52
CA GLN A 276 1.84 17.13 -11.21
C GLN A 276 2.81 16.18 -10.51
N THR A 277 2.35 15.35 -9.57
CA THR A 277 3.17 14.28 -8.97
C THR A 277 3.73 13.35 -10.04
N PHE A 278 2.89 12.88 -10.97
CA PHE A 278 3.33 12.03 -12.06
C PHE A 278 4.33 12.73 -12.98
N LEU A 279 4.11 14.00 -13.31
CA LEU A 279 5.03 14.77 -14.14
C LEU A 279 6.41 14.94 -13.47
N GLN A 280 6.43 15.37 -12.21
CA GLN A 280 7.68 15.62 -11.48
C GLN A 280 8.48 14.34 -11.29
N GLU A 281 7.82 13.26 -10.84
CA GLU A 281 8.48 11.96 -10.65
C GLU A 281 8.89 11.32 -11.97
N GLY A 282 8.09 11.51 -13.04
CA GLY A 282 8.43 11.05 -14.38
C GLY A 282 9.67 11.75 -14.93
N LEU A 283 9.81 13.06 -14.74
CA LEU A 283 11.01 13.80 -15.12
C LEU A 283 12.22 13.42 -14.26
N HIS A 284 12.04 13.31 -12.93
CA HIS A 284 13.14 13.01 -12.01
C HIS A 284 13.72 11.60 -12.23
N ARG A 285 12.87 10.63 -12.57
CA ARG A 285 13.27 9.22 -12.76
C ARG A 285 13.47 8.84 -14.23
N GLU A 286 13.32 9.79 -15.15
CA GLU A 286 13.31 9.54 -16.59
C GLU A 286 12.33 8.42 -16.98
N ASN A 287 11.15 8.39 -16.33
CA ASN A 287 10.15 7.35 -16.51
C ASN A 287 9.05 7.82 -17.50
N PRO A 288 9.06 7.33 -18.75
CA PRO A 288 8.09 7.76 -19.77
C PRO A 288 6.65 7.36 -19.44
N GLU A 289 6.44 6.31 -18.66
CA GLU A 289 5.11 5.84 -18.30
C GLU A 289 4.42 6.81 -17.32
N LEU A 290 5.16 7.37 -16.36
CA LEU A 290 4.64 8.43 -15.49
C LEU A 290 4.30 9.70 -16.27
N LEU A 291 5.12 10.06 -17.27
CA LEU A 291 4.83 11.20 -18.15
C LEU A 291 3.56 10.98 -18.98
N ARG A 292 3.35 9.76 -19.50
CA ARG A 292 2.11 9.39 -20.21
C ARG A 292 0.89 9.48 -19.30
N ARG A 293 1.00 9.05 -18.04
CA ARG A 293 -0.09 9.15 -17.05
C ARG A 293 -0.44 10.60 -16.75
N ALA A 294 0.57 11.46 -16.57
CA ALA A 294 0.37 12.90 -16.40
C ALA A 294 -0.37 13.52 -17.61
N LEU A 295 0.05 13.19 -18.84
CA LEU A 295 -0.61 13.63 -20.06
C LEU A 295 -2.04 13.11 -20.18
N SER A 296 -2.25 11.81 -19.96
CA SER A 296 -3.56 11.17 -20.06
C SER A 296 -4.57 11.78 -19.07
N ARG A 297 -4.13 12.22 -17.89
CA ARG A 297 -5.01 12.94 -16.97
C ARG A 297 -5.32 14.34 -17.49
N ARG A 298 -4.31 15.10 -17.91
CA ARG A 298 -4.48 16.50 -18.39
C ARG A 298 -5.32 16.61 -19.65
N SER A 299 -5.34 15.57 -20.49
CA SER A 299 -6.14 15.54 -21.72
C SER A 299 -7.62 15.19 -21.49
N ARG A 300 -8.05 14.82 -20.28
CA ARG A 300 -9.45 14.53 -19.96
C ARG A 300 -10.17 15.83 -19.53
N PRO A 301 -11.35 16.15 -20.10
CA PRO A 301 -12.12 17.32 -19.69
C PRO A 301 -12.57 17.21 -18.23
N GLU A 302 -12.53 18.33 -17.50
CA GLU A 302 -13.06 18.40 -16.13
C GLU A 302 -14.59 18.23 -16.15
N GLY A 303 -15.07 17.13 -15.54
CA GLY A 303 -16.49 16.89 -15.32
C GLY A 303 -17.16 16.12 -16.44
N GLY A 304 -17.57 14.88 -16.14
CA GLY A 304 -18.36 14.13 -17.11
C GLY A 304 -18.72 12.70 -16.74
N VAL A 305 -19.28 12.43 -15.55
CA VAL A 305 -20.25 11.33 -15.40
C VAL A 305 -21.30 11.75 -14.37
N GLY A 306 -22.51 12.03 -14.84
CA GLY A 306 -23.68 12.25 -13.99
C GLY A 306 -24.08 10.96 -13.26
N PHE A 307 -24.55 11.11 -12.03
CA PHE A 307 -25.19 10.07 -11.23
C PHE A 307 -26.20 9.25 -12.06
N PRO A 308 -26.30 7.92 -11.92
CA PRO A 308 -27.55 7.26 -12.26
C PRO A 308 -28.60 7.72 -11.24
N LEU A 309 -29.38 8.73 -11.61
CA LEU A 309 -30.53 9.16 -10.83
C LEU A 309 -31.45 7.94 -10.64
N ARG A 310 -31.77 7.65 -9.38
CA ARG A 310 -32.80 6.68 -8.99
C ARG A 310 -34.03 6.91 -9.87
N GLY A 311 -34.49 5.84 -10.53
CA GLY A 311 -35.72 5.84 -11.28
C GLY A 311 -36.87 6.38 -10.42
N SER A 312 -37.44 7.49 -10.86
CA SER A 312 -38.73 7.95 -10.37
C SER A 312 -39.80 6.97 -10.85
N PRO A 313 -40.69 6.45 -9.99
CA PRO A 313 -41.76 5.59 -10.43
C PRO A 313 -42.76 6.44 -11.24
N SER A 314 -42.85 6.14 -12.52
CA SER A 314 -43.88 6.64 -13.42
C SER A 314 -45.00 5.59 -13.49
N SER A 315 -46.14 5.88 -12.85
CA SER A 315 -47.51 5.41 -13.16
C SER A 315 -48.37 5.59 -11.91
N GLY A 316 -49.59 6.10 -11.93
CA GLY A 316 -50.45 6.43 -13.05
C GLY A 316 -51.69 7.16 -12.54
N VAL A 317 -52.22 8.00 -13.42
CA VAL A 317 -53.53 8.63 -13.31
C VAL A 317 -54.60 7.53 -13.28
N ILE A 318 -55.44 7.53 -12.26
CA ILE A 318 -56.75 6.87 -12.32
C ILE A 318 -57.80 7.97 -12.36
N ARG A 319 -58.42 8.14 -13.52
CA ARG A 319 -59.78 8.67 -13.65
C ARG A 319 -60.72 7.47 -13.69
N GLY A 320 -61.71 7.49 -12.80
CA GLY A 320 -62.81 6.54 -12.67
C GLY A 320 -63.65 6.99 -11.50
#